data_AF-A0A8R7Q0Q5-F1
#
_entry.id   AF-A0A8R7Q0Q5-F1
#
_cell.length_a   1.000
_cell.length_b   1.000
_cell.length_c   1.000
_cell.angle_alpha   90.00
_cell.angle_beta   90.00
_cell.angle_gamma   90.00
#
_symmetry.space_group_name_H-M   'P 1'
#
loop_
_entity.id
_entity.type
_entity.pdbx_description
1 polymer ?
#
loop_
_entity_poly.entity_id
_entity_poly.type
_entity_poly.pdbx_seq_one_letter_code
_entity_poly.pdbx_strand_id
1 'polypeptide(L)'
;MAAAALRARLNAHISTMYAQGVVEEETFEQLREDGTATELARLFINEAYEILHDIDIRMEEPEVDIDEVEALTQQLMECASSVGAQQVKLACMHFGDFLCNKMQTRVPCVIGSC
;
A
#
# COMPACT_ATOMS: atom_id res chain seq x y z
N MET A 1 -32.87 1.79 16.07
CA MET A 1 -33.17 2.17 14.67
C MET A 1 -31.94 2.80 14.00
N ALA A 2 -31.40 3.93 14.48
CA ALA A 2 -30.26 4.61 13.84
C ALA A 2 -28.97 3.77 13.75
N ALA A 3 -28.57 3.10 14.84
CA ALA A 3 -27.35 2.29 14.87
C ALA A 3 -27.35 1.13 13.85
N ALA A 4 -28.50 0.47 13.67
CA ALA A 4 -28.64 -0.62 12.70
C ALA A 4 -28.50 -0.10 11.25
N ALA A 5 -29.09 1.06 10.95
CA ALA A 5 -28.95 1.69 9.64
C ALA A 5 -27.51 2.13 9.36
N LEU A 6 -26.79 2.66 10.36
CA LEU A 6 -25.37 3.00 10.24
C LEU A 6 -24.51 1.76 9.98
N ARG A 7 -24.74 0.66 10.71
CA ARG A 7 -24.03 -0.60 10.50
C ARG A 7 -24.27 -1.17 9.10
N ALA A 8 -25.52 -1.14 8.63
CA ALA A 8 -25.85 -1.59 7.28
C ALA A 8 -25.14 -0.76 6.20
N ARG A 9 -25.09 0.57 6.38
CA ARG A 9 -24.36 1.47 5.47
C ARG A 9 -22.86 1.22 5.47
N LEU A 10 -22.26 1.02 6.65
CA LEU A 10 -20.84 0.72 6.79
C LEU A 10 -20.50 -0.59 6.07
N ASN A 11 -21.26 -1.65 6.32
CA ASN A 11 -21.04 -2.95 5.69
C ASN A 11 -21.18 -2.87 4.16
N ALA A 12 -22.20 -2.17 3.66
CA ALA A 12 -22.38 -1.97 2.22
C ALA A 12 -21.21 -1.20 1.58
N HIS A 13 -20.65 -0.22 2.30
CA HIS A 13 -19.48 0.51 1.83
C HIS A 13 -18.25 -0.40 1.78
N ILE A 14 -18.01 -1.19 2.82
CA ILE A 14 -16.89 -2.14 2.87
C ILE A 14 -17.01 -3.19 1.74
N SER A 15 -18.21 -3.74 1.50
CA SER A 15 -18.43 -4.65 0.37
C SER A 15 -18.11 -4.00 -0.99
N THR A 16 -18.36 -2.69 -1.13
CA THR A 16 -17.97 -1.94 -2.33
C THR A 16 -16.45 -1.83 -2.45
N MET A 17 -15.75 -1.62 -1.34
CA MET A 17 -14.27 -1.56 -1.32
C MET A 17 -13.65 -2.89 -1.75
N TYR A 18 -14.20 -4.04 -1.33
CA TYR A 18 -13.78 -5.36 -1.81
C TYR A 18 -14.03 -5.53 -3.30
N ALA A 19 -15.23 -5.20 -3.78
CA ALA A 19 -15.58 -5.32 -5.19
C ALA A 19 -14.71 -4.45 -6.12
N GLN A 20 -14.23 -3.32 -5.62
CA GLN A 20 -13.31 -2.42 -6.34
C GLN A 20 -11.83 -2.80 -6.18
N GLY A 21 -11.52 -3.79 -5.35
CA GLY A 21 -10.15 -4.20 -5.01
C GLY A 21 -9.36 -3.13 -4.24
N VAL A 22 -10.04 -2.19 -3.58
CA VAL A 22 -9.39 -1.14 -2.77
C VAL A 22 -8.66 -1.79 -1.60
N VAL A 23 -9.33 -2.74 -0.95
CA VAL A 23 -8.76 -3.58 0.10
C VAL A 23 -9.01 -5.05 -0.19
N GLU A 24 -8.07 -5.90 0.24
CA GLU A 24 -8.13 -7.35 0.17
C GLU A 24 -9.08 -7.88 1.25
N GLU A 25 -10.08 -8.67 0.84
CA GLU A 25 -11.17 -9.10 1.71
C GLU A 25 -10.69 -9.93 2.91
N GLU A 26 -9.81 -10.91 2.68
CA GLU A 26 -9.31 -11.81 3.71
C GLU A 26 -8.57 -11.05 4.82
N THR A 27 -7.54 -10.26 4.46
CA THR A 27 -6.76 -9.49 5.41
C THR A 27 -7.61 -8.46 6.14
N PHE A 28 -8.46 -7.71 5.41
CA PHE A 28 -9.23 -6.63 6.02
C PHE A 28 -10.34 -7.16 6.94
N GLU A 29 -10.97 -8.30 6.64
CA GLU A 29 -11.91 -8.94 7.57
C GLU A 29 -11.20 -9.44 8.82
N GLN A 30 -10.00 -10.05 8.70
CA GLN A 30 -9.24 -10.48 9.88
C GLN A 30 -8.97 -9.29 10.83
N LEU A 31 -8.54 -8.15 10.31
CA LEU A 31 -8.32 -6.95 11.13
C LEU A 31 -9.61 -6.41 11.77
N ARG A 32 -10.76 -6.60 11.11
CA ARG A 32 -12.06 -6.20 11.65
C ARG A 32 -12.53 -7.13 12.77
N GLU A 33 -12.31 -8.43 12.62
CA GLU A 33 -12.60 -9.45 13.64
C GLU A 33 -11.71 -9.27 14.87
N ASP A 34 -10.42 -8.97 14.66
CA ASP A 34 -9.46 -8.67 15.74
C ASP A 34 -9.71 -7.32 16.42
N GLY A 35 -10.57 -6.47 15.83
CA GLY A 35 -10.89 -5.13 16.35
C GLY A 35 -9.73 -4.13 16.20
N THR A 36 -8.73 -4.44 15.38
CA THR A 36 -7.50 -3.64 15.17
C THR A 36 -7.56 -2.78 13.90
N ALA A 37 -8.53 -3.00 13.02
CA ALA A 37 -8.66 -2.32 11.73
C ALA A 37 -8.53 -0.79 11.81
N THR A 38 -9.16 -0.14 12.80
CA THR A 38 -9.10 1.32 12.94
C THR A 38 -7.71 1.82 13.31
N GLU A 39 -7.04 1.15 14.24
CA GLU A 39 -5.71 1.57 14.71
C GLU A 39 -4.66 1.32 13.64
N LEU A 40 -4.69 0.13 13.02
CA LEU A 40 -3.77 -0.21 11.94
C LEU A 40 -3.99 0.64 10.70
N ALA A 41 -5.24 0.99 10.36
CA ALA A 41 -5.49 1.94 9.27
C ALA A 41 -4.90 3.32 9.56
N ARG A 42 -4.95 3.78 10.82
CA ARG A 42 -4.36 5.06 11.21
C ARG A 42 -2.83 5.03 11.14
N LEU A 43 -2.21 3.95 11.60
CA LEU A 43 -0.76 3.75 11.50
C LEU A 43 -0.32 3.71 10.03
N PHE A 44 -1.00 2.91 9.21
CA PHE A 44 -0.77 2.85 7.76
C PHE A 44 -0.87 4.22 7.09
N ILE A 45 -1.89 5.02 7.40
CA ILE A 45 -2.04 6.36 6.79
C ILE A 45 -0.85 7.27 7.13
N ASN A 46 -0.35 7.23 8.36
CA ASN A 46 0.78 8.06 8.77
C ASN A 46 2.08 7.58 8.11
N GLU A 47 2.37 6.28 8.18
CA GLU A 47 3.58 5.70 7.58
C GLU A 47 3.59 5.87 6.06
N ALA A 48 2.46 5.60 5.40
CA ALA A 48 2.35 5.78 3.95
C ALA A 48 2.54 7.24 3.54
N TYR A 49 2.06 8.20 4.33
CA TYR A 49 2.28 9.62 4.05
C TYR A 49 3.76 10.00 4.14
N GLU A 50 4.45 9.56 5.19
CA GLU A 50 5.89 9.82 5.36
C GLU A 50 6.70 9.19 4.22
N ILE A 51 6.44 7.93 3.88
CA ILE A 51 7.15 7.23 2.79
C ILE A 51 6.89 7.91 1.44
N LEU A 52 5.63 8.26 1.14
CA LEU A 52 5.30 8.95 -0.11
C LEU A 52 5.96 10.34 -0.20
N HIS A 53 6.05 11.05 0.92
CA HIS A 53 6.73 12.34 0.97
C HIS A 53 8.23 12.20 0.71
N ASP A 54 8.88 11.17 1.29
CA ASP A 54 10.29 10.89 1.05
C ASP A 54 10.54 10.50 -0.42
N ILE A 55 9.66 9.69 -1.02
CA ILE A 55 9.73 9.36 -2.46
C ILE A 55 9.64 10.63 -3.31
N ASP A 56 8.69 11.52 -3.01
CA ASP A 56 8.48 12.77 -3.74
C ASP A 56 9.74 13.66 -3.72
N ILE A 57 10.32 13.87 -2.52
CA ILE A 57 11.57 14.63 -2.35
C ILE A 57 12.70 14.02 -3.18
N ARG A 58 12.88 12.70 -3.12
CA ARG A 58 13.98 12.01 -3.83
C ARG A 58 13.83 12.07 -5.34
N MET A 59 12.60 12.02 -5.83
CA MET A 59 12.32 12.15 -7.26
C MET A 59 12.55 13.57 -7.80
N GLU A 60 12.54 14.59 -6.93
CA GLU A 60 12.85 15.98 -7.30
C GLU A 60 14.35 16.32 -7.26
N GLU A 61 15.21 15.40 -6.80
CA GLU A 61 16.66 15.63 -6.74
C GLU A 61 17.28 15.72 -8.15
N PRO A 62 18.33 16.56 -8.34
CA PRO A 62 19.00 16.70 -9.64
C PRO A 62 19.59 15.38 -10.19
N GLU A 63 20.02 14.49 -9.30
CA GLU A 63 20.46 13.14 -9.59
C GLU A 63 19.69 12.21 -8.66
N VAL A 64 18.72 11.48 -9.22
CA VAL A 64 17.82 10.62 -8.44
C VAL A 64 18.52 9.30 -8.09
N ASP A 65 18.60 8.98 -6.81
CA ASP A 65 19.01 7.65 -6.33
C ASP A 65 17.85 6.66 -6.49
N ILE A 66 17.91 5.88 -7.57
CA ILE A 66 16.88 4.90 -7.93
C ILE A 66 16.80 3.76 -6.93
N ASP A 67 17.93 3.35 -6.35
CA ASP A 67 17.97 2.24 -5.39
C ASP A 67 17.28 2.67 -4.08
N GLU A 68 17.43 3.94 -3.69
CA GLU A 68 16.74 4.50 -2.53
C GLU A 68 15.22 4.65 -2.77
N VAL A 69 14.80 5.12 -3.94
CA VAL A 69 13.37 5.19 -4.31
C VAL A 69 12.74 3.80 -4.39
N GLU A 70 13.46 2.81 -4.89
CA GLU A 70 13.00 1.41 -4.91
C GLU A 70 12.82 0.86 -3.49
N ALA A 71 13.78 1.11 -2.60
CA ALA A 71 13.70 0.69 -1.20
C ALA A 71 12.49 1.32 -0.47
N LEU A 72 12.21 2.60 -0.70
CA LEU A 72 11.03 3.27 -0.15
C LEU A 72 9.72 2.69 -0.72
N THR A 73 9.70 2.39 -2.02
CA THR A 73 8.56 1.75 -2.69
C THR A 73 8.27 0.36 -2.11
N GLN A 74 9.31 -0.41 -1.84
CA GLN A 74 9.17 -1.73 -1.21
C GLN A 74 8.63 -1.60 0.22
N GLN A 75 9.13 -0.64 1.02
CA GLN A 75 8.59 -0.38 2.35
C GLN A 75 7.09 -0.01 2.31
N LEU A 76 6.66 0.84 1.37
CA LEU A 76 5.25 1.17 1.19
C LEU A 76 4.42 -0.05 0.81
N MET A 77 4.95 -0.93 -0.04
CA MET A 77 4.29 -2.19 -0.43
C MET A 77 4.08 -3.11 0.76
N GLU A 78 5.10 -3.26 1.62
CA GLU A 78 5.03 -4.08 2.83
C GLU A 78 4.02 -3.51 3.83
N CYS A 79 4.07 -2.20 4.05
CA CYS A 79 3.09 -1.48 4.88
C CYS A 79 1.66 -1.68 4.36
N ALA A 80 1.43 -1.51 3.05
CA ALA A 80 0.14 -1.74 2.41
C ALA A 80 -0.34 -3.19 2.52
N SER A 81 0.57 -4.16 2.41
CA SER A 81 0.26 -5.58 2.56
C SER A 81 -0.22 -5.92 3.97
N SER A 82 0.37 -5.31 5.00
CA SER A 82 0.01 -5.56 6.40
C SER A 82 -1.43 -5.19 6.76
N VAL A 83 -2.03 -4.23 6.05
CA VAL A 83 -3.41 -3.76 6.26
C VAL A 83 -4.37 -4.19 5.16
N GLY A 84 -3.91 -4.97 4.19
CA GLY A 84 -4.69 -5.40 3.03
C GLY A 84 -5.03 -4.26 2.07
N ALA A 85 -4.26 -3.16 2.01
CA ALA A 85 -4.45 -2.06 1.06
C ALA A 85 -4.02 -2.47 -0.37
N GLN A 86 -4.84 -3.30 -1.00
CA GLN A 86 -4.53 -4.01 -2.24
C GLN A 86 -4.18 -3.09 -3.41
N GLN A 87 -4.93 -2.01 -3.62
CA GLN A 87 -4.62 -1.06 -4.69
C GLN A 87 -3.26 -0.39 -4.52
N VAL A 88 -2.89 -0.02 -3.28
CA VAL A 88 -1.59 0.58 -2.98
C VAL A 88 -0.48 -0.44 -3.19
N LYS A 89 -0.66 -1.67 -2.69
CA LYS A 89 0.26 -2.80 -2.92
C LYS A 89 0.54 -3.00 -4.41
N LEU A 90 -0.50 -3.08 -5.23
CA LEU A 90 -0.39 -3.26 -6.68
C LEU A 90 0.30 -2.07 -7.37
N ALA A 91 0.00 -0.84 -6.95
CA ALA A 91 0.67 0.34 -7.48
C ALA A 91 2.18 0.32 -7.16
N CYS A 92 2.56 -0.08 -5.96
CA CYS A 92 3.97 -0.23 -5.57
C CYS A 92 4.67 -1.32 -6.36
N MET A 93 4.02 -2.47 -6.60
CA MET A 93 4.56 -3.53 -7.47
C MET A 93 4.85 -3.01 -8.89
N HIS A 94 3.88 -2.34 -9.51
CA HIS A 94 4.06 -1.80 -10.86
C HIS A 94 5.15 -0.71 -10.91
N PHE A 95 5.26 0.10 -9.87
CA PHE A 95 6.28 1.14 -9.79
C PHE A 95 7.67 0.52 -9.59
N GLY A 96 7.82 -0.47 -8.70
CA GLY A 96 9.06 -1.23 -8.54
C GLY A 96 9.50 -1.92 -9.83
N ASP A 97 8.58 -2.59 -10.53
CA ASP A 97 8.85 -3.19 -11.84
C ASP A 97 9.35 -2.14 -12.84
N PHE A 98 8.80 -0.92 -12.80
CA PHE A 98 9.24 0.17 -13.66
C PHE A 98 10.67 0.62 -13.33
N LEU A 99 11.02 0.79 -12.05
CA LEU A 99 12.36 1.16 -11.60
C LEU A 99 13.40 0.11 -12.04
N CYS A 100 13.11 -1.17 -11.77
CA CYS A 100 13.91 -2.33 -12.18
C CYS A 100 14.15 -2.37 -13.71
N ASN A 101 13.09 -2.24 -14.50
CA ASN A 101 13.17 -2.50 -15.95
C ASN A 101 13.59 -1.29 -16.79
N LYS A 102 13.33 -0.06 -16.33
CA LYS A 102 13.48 1.15 -17.15
C LYS A 102 14.54 2.11 -16.65
N MET A 103 14.77 2.17 -15.35
CA MET A 103 15.78 3.06 -14.75
C MET A 103 17.11 2.32 -14.54
N GLN A 104 17.07 1.00 -14.30
CA GLN A 104 18.25 0.17 -13.99
C GLN A 104 18.82 -0.59 -15.20
N THR A 105 18.86 0.01 -16.40
CA THR A 105 19.69 -0.50 -17.53
C THR A 105 21.21 -0.45 -17.29
N ARG A 106 21.67 -0.53 -16.03
CA ARG A 106 23.08 -0.69 -15.65
C ARG A 106 23.40 -1.89 -14.76
N VAL A 107 22.44 -2.56 -14.11
CA VAL A 107 22.68 -3.83 -13.36
C VAL A 107 21.38 -4.65 -13.30
N PRO A 108 21.41 -5.98 -13.52
CA PRO A 108 20.21 -6.81 -13.47
C PRO A 108 19.79 -7.11 -12.02
N CYS A 109 18.57 -6.72 -11.65
CA CYS A 109 17.93 -7.13 -10.41
C CYS A 109 17.52 -8.61 -10.47
N VAL A 110 17.98 -9.39 -9.49
CA VAL A 110 17.60 -10.80 -9.31
C VAL A 110 16.27 -10.84 -8.59
N ILE A 111 15.18 -10.94 -9.35
CA ILE A 111 13.85 -11.21 -8.83
C ILE A 111 13.84 -12.66 -8.34
N GLY A 112 13.80 -12.90 -7.02
CA GLY A 112 13.49 -14.24 -6.49
C GLY A 112 14.27 -14.69 -5.25
N SER A 113 14.08 -14.02 -4.11
CA SER A 113 14.35 -14.63 -2.80
C SER A 113 13.23 -14.24 -1.83
N CYS A 114 12.04 -14.77 -2.10
CA CYS A 114 11.08 -15.13 -1.06
C CYS A 114 11.26 -16.62 -0.75
#